data_AF-A0A914LQ66-F1
#
_entry.id   AF-A0A914LQ66-F1
#
_cell.length_a   1.000
_cell.length_b   1.000
_cell.length_c   1.000
_cell.angle_alpha   90.00
_cell.angle_beta   90.00
_cell.angle_gamma   90.00
#
_symmetry.space_group_name_H-M   'P 1'
#
loop_
_entity.id
_entity.type
_entity.pdbx_description
1 polymer ?
#
loop_
_entity_poly.entity_id
_entity_poly.type
_entity_poly.pdbx_seq_one_letter_code
_entity_poly.pdbx_strand_id
1 'polypeptide(L)'
;MNIHLIFSSFILLILVPSKSLGCNCGDSGPLSSTDPFDALGPWHQRHLDCGIPPFAYRLPQDAQTKIHAIWVNYQAGDECEQEQEQTRAIIMAIPEETRMQLFKGVCGPGFLKNESDEVRDRFMHVWFNDDMTIEQKQTEFRKLAQELLKNEESIARFAKFDQKLSEQISERHQTIQKLSVNAREAYNKWVNFRKQEHNFLSSLPPEIRAELGLM
;
A
#
# COMPACT_ATOMS: atom_id res chain seq x y z
N MET A 1 44.68 18.78 -55.49
CA MET A 1 44.91 19.68 -54.34
C MET A 1 43.73 19.52 -53.40
N ASN A 2 44.02 19.01 -52.21
CA ASN A 2 43.07 18.58 -51.18
C ASN A 2 42.35 19.76 -50.54
N ILE A 3 41.02 19.70 -50.47
CA ILE A 3 40.22 20.52 -49.55
C ILE A 3 39.77 19.58 -48.43
N HIS A 4 40.34 19.76 -47.25
CA HIS A 4 39.96 19.06 -46.04
C HIS A 4 38.55 19.47 -45.61
N LEU A 5 37.62 18.53 -45.63
CA LEU A 5 36.33 18.61 -44.94
C LEU A 5 36.59 18.42 -43.44
N ILE A 6 36.45 19.49 -42.67
CA ILE A 6 36.43 19.46 -41.20
C ILE A 6 35.06 18.93 -40.78
N PHE A 7 35.01 17.66 -40.37
CA PHE A 7 33.85 17.10 -39.67
C PHE A 7 33.79 17.72 -38.27
N SER A 8 32.91 18.70 -38.09
CA SER A 8 32.55 19.23 -36.78
C SER A 8 31.70 18.20 -36.04
N SER A 9 32.28 17.56 -35.03
CA SER A 9 31.57 16.68 -34.09
C SER A 9 30.55 17.48 -33.29
N PHE A 10 29.30 17.48 -33.75
CA PHE A 10 28.15 17.78 -32.89
C PHE A 10 27.99 16.64 -31.88
N ILE A 11 28.59 16.79 -30.70
CA ILE A 11 28.22 16.01 -29.53
C ILE A 11 26.84 16.53 -29.09
N LEU A 12 25.80 15.86 -29.58
CA LEU A 12 24.45 16.02 -29.06
C LEU A 12 24.45 15.37 -27.66
N LEU A 13 24.73 16.18 -26.63
CA LEU A 13 24.44 15.83 -25.25
C LEU A 13 22.91 15.70 -25.12
N ILE A 14 22.42 14.48 -25.36
CA ILE A 14 21.08 14.08 -24.96
C ILE A 14 21.10 14.11 -23.43
N LEU A 15 20.68 15.24 -22.87
CA LEU A 15 20.18 15.32 -21.51
C LEU A 15 19.00 14.36 -21.44
N VAL A 16 19.28 13.11 -21.08
CA VAL A 16 18.27 12.19 -20.59
C VAL A 16 17.69 12.89 -19.36
N PRO A 17 16.40 13.25 -19.34
CA PRO A 17 15.80 13.73 -18.11
C PRO A 17 15.93 12.58 -17.12
N SER A 18 16.80 12.79 -16.13
CA SER A 18 16.87 11.96 -14.93
C SER A 18 15.45 11.82 -14.44
N LYS A 19 14.88 10.62 -14.60
CA LYS A 19 13.63 10.27 -13.95
C LYS A 19 13.95 10.33 -12.47
N SER A 20 13.70 11.48 -11.86
CA SER A 20 13.50 11.57 -10.43
C SER A 20 12.49 10.47 -10.11
N LEU A 21 12.96 9.39 -9.49
CA LEU A 21 12.15 8.41 -8.79
C LEU A 21 11.59 9.10 -7.54
N GLY A 22 10.80 10.15 -7.78
CA GLY A 22 9.85 10.65 -6.81
C GLY A 22 8.86 9.52 -6.65
N CYS A 23 8.69 9.07 -5.42
CA CYS A 23 7.72 8.05 -5.12
C CYS A 23 6.36 8.55 -5.55
N ASN A 24 5.90 7.98 -6.66
CA ASN A 24 4.52 8.00 -7.08
C ASN A 24 3.73 7.32 -5.96
N CYS A 25 3.23 8.10 -5.00
CA CYS A 25 1.85 7.92 -4.57
C CYS A 25 0.95 8.38 -5.72
N GLY A 26 1.11 7.72 -6.88
CA GLY A 26 0.27 7.95 -8.03
C GLY A 26 -1.11 7.40 -7.69
N ASP A 27 -2.12 8.12 -8.13
CA ASP A 27 -3.53 7.72 -8.25
C ASP A 27 -3.76 6.35 -8.96
N SER A 28 -2.70 5.61 -9.26
CA SER A 28 -2.67 4.39 -10.06
C SER A 28 -2.12 3.16 -9.33
N GLY A 29 -1.67 3.24 -8.07
CA GLY A 29 -1.45 2.03 -7.27
C GLY A 29 -2.75 1.22 -7.18
N PRO A 30 -2.74 -0.13 -7.26
CA PRO A 30 -3.94 -0.88 -6.91
C PRO A 30 -4.34 -0.43 -5.51
N LEU A 31 -5.64 -0.21 -5.29
CA LEU A 31 -6.19 -0.03 -3.96
C LEU A 31 -5.73 -1.22 -3.12
N SER A 32 -4.58 -1.13 -2.44
CA SER A 32 -4.09 -2.18 -1.54
C SER A 32 -4.81 -2.08 -0.20
N SER A 33 -6.11 -1.86 -0.27
CA SER A 33 -7.09 -2.36 0.69
C SER A 33 -7.99 -3.32 -0.08
N THR A 34 -7.36 -4.31 -0.69
CA THR A 34 -8.05 -5.57 -0.94
C THR A 34 -8.39 -6.16 0.42
N ASP A 35 -9.58 -6.76 0.54
CA ASP A 35 -10.01 -7.50 1.73
C ASP A 35 -8.81 -8.33 2.24
N PRO A 36 -8.35 -8.11 3.48
CA PRO A 36 -7.16 -8.79 4.01
C PRO A 36 -7.33 -10.32 4.06
N PHE A 37 -8.56 -10.81 3.85
CA PHE A 37 -8.92 -12.21 3.82
C PHE A 37 -9.18 -12.75 2.41
N ASP A 38 -9.06 -11.92 1.36
CA ASP A 38 -9.25 -12.34 -0.03
C ASP A 38 -8.09 -13.21 -0.51
N ALA A 39 -8.34 -14.52 -0.59
CA ALA A 39 -7.41 -15.55 -1.07
C ALA A 39 -6.91 -15.32 -2.50
N LEU A 40 -7.61 -14.52 -3.29
CA LEU A 40 -7.26 -14.17 -4.66
C LEU A 40 -6.71 -12.74 -4.75
N GLY A 41 -6.45 -12.09 -3.61
CA GLY A 41 -5.89 -10.76 -3.49
C GLY A 41 -4.35 -10.76 -3.51
N PRO A 42 -3.73 -9.59 -3.78
CA PRO A 42 -2.27 -9.42 -3.82
C PRO A 42 -1.57 -9.78 -2.50
N TRP A 43 -2.30 -9.80 -1.38
CA TRP A 43 -1.74 -10.15 -0.06
C TRP A 43 -1.13 -11.54 0.00
N HIS A 44 -1.63 -12.49 -0.81
CA HIS A 44 -1.09 -13.86 -0.91
C HIS A 44 0.11 -13.96 -1.87
N GLN A 45 0.43 -12.88 -2.58
CA GLN A 45 1.59 -12.77 -3.47
C GLN A 45 2.72 -11.94 -2.84
N ARG A 46 2.63 -11.57 -1.56
CA ARG A 46 3.70 -10.85 -0.87
C ARG A 46 4.87 -11.78 -0.54
N HIS A 47 5.66 -12.11 -1.55
CA HIS A 47 7.07 -11.79 -1.36
C HIS A 47 7.12 -10.26 -1.30
N LEU A 48 7.39 -9.69 -0.13
CA LEU A 48 7.86 -8.31 -0.09
C LEU A 48 9.09 -8.33 -0.97
N ASP A 49 8.99 -7.79 -2.18
CA ASP A 49 10.10 -7.75 -3.13
C ASP A 49 11.33 -7.29 -2.36
N CYS A 50 12.29 -8.19 -2.24
CA CYS A 50 13.47 -7.95 -1.45
C CYS A 50 14.20 -6.71 -2.01
N GLY A 51 14.48 -5.76 -1.13
CA GLY A 51 15.10 -4.50 -1.50
C GLY A 51 14.76 -3.38 -0.53
N ILE A 52 15.34 -2.22 -0.80
CA ILE A 52 15.12 -1.02 0.01
C ILE A 52 13.62 -0.66 -0.02
N PRO A 53 12.96 -0.50 1.14
CA PRO A 53 11.54 -0.16 1.17
C PRO A 53 11.24 1.13 0.39
N PRO A 54 10.20 1.16 -0.47
CA PRO A 54 9.87 2.34 -1.27
C PRO A 54 9.59 3.63 -0.47
N PHE A 55 9.26 3.50 0.81
CA PHE A 55 9.02 4.63 1.72
C PHE A 55 10.27 5.09 2.46
N ALA A 56 11.42 4.42 2.33
CA ALA A 56 12.63 4.70 3.10
C ALA A 56 13.05 6.17 3.00
N TYR A 57 12.89 6.80 1.83
CA TYR A 57 13.21 8.22 1.58
C TYR A 57 12.44 9.22 2.47
N ARG A 58 11.34 8.80 3.12
CA ARG A 58 10.56 9.65 4.03
C ARG A 58 11.10 9.62 5.46
N LEU A 59 11.91 8.63 5.80
CA LEU A 59 12.38 8.43 7.17
C LEU A 59 13.38 9.52 7.57
N PRO A 60 13.67 9.72 8.86
CA PRO A 60 14.75 10.60 9.30
C PRO A 60 16.09 10.18 8.67
N GLN A 61 16.97 11.13 8.36
CA GLN A 61 18.20 10.89 7.60
C GLN A 61 19.05 9.75 8.19
N ASP A 62 19.14 9.66 9.52
CA ASP A 62 19.84 8.59 10.23
C ASP A 62 19.26 7.20 9.91
N ALA A 63 17.93 7.07 9.94
CA ALA A 63 17.24 5.83 9.59
C ALA A 63 17.42 5.47 8.11
N GLN A 64 17.40 6.47 7.21
CA GLN A 64 17.68 6.25 5.78
C GLN A 64 19.06 5.65 5.58
N THR A 65 20.09 6.24 6.18
CA THR A 65 21.47 5.76 6.05
C THR A 65 21.63 4.35 6.59
N LYS A 66 21.02 4.03 7.75
CA LYS A 66 21.07 2.68 8.32
C LYS A 66 20.37 1.66 7.43
N ILE A 67 19.20 1.99 6.88
CA ILE A 67 18.48 1.10 5.95
C ILE A 67 19.30 0.90 4.67
N HIS A 68 19.84 1.97 4.07
CA HIS A 68 20.71 1.84 2.90
C HIS A 68 21.92 0.93 3.17
N ALA A 69 22.50 0.98 4.37
CA ALA A 69 23.64 0.13 4.74
C ALA A 69 23.28 -1.35 4.87
N ILE A 70 22.04 -1.70 5.26
CA ILE A 70 21.56 -3.08 5.30
C ILE A 70 21.49 -3.66 3.89
N TRP A 71 20.86 -2.92 2.97
CA TRP A 71 20.54 -3.40 1.63
C TRP A 71 21.67 -3.22 0.61
N VAL A 72 22.80 -2.60 0.98
CA VAL A 72 23.89 -2.28 0.03
C VAL A 72 24.53 -3.52 -0.60
N ASN A 73 24.53 -4.64 0.13
CA ASN A 73 25.16 -5.90 -0.32
C ASN A 73 24.14 -6.91 -0.86
N TYR A 74 22.84 -6.64 -0.73
CA TYR A 74 21.78 -7.54 -1.16
C TYR A 74 21.77 -7.70 -2.69
N GLN A 75 21.63 -8.94 -3.18
CA GLN A 75 21.52 -9.25 -4.60
C GLN A 75 20.10 -9.70 -4.95
N ALA A 76 19.58 -9.22 -6.08
CA ALA A 76 18.23 -9.55 -6.50
C ALA A 76 18.07 -11.07 -6.72
N GLY A 77 17.17 -11.68 -5.95
CA GLY A 77 16.88 -13.11 -6.02
C GLY A 77 17.36 -13.91 -4.81
N ASP A 78 18.14 -13.30 -3.91
CA ASP A 78 18.50 -13.89 -2.63
C ASP A 78 17.36 -13.79 -1.62
N GLU A 79 17.36 -14.68 -0.60
CA GLU A 79 16.49 -14.57 0.56
C GLU A 79 16.87 -13.32 1.37
N CYS A 80 15.89 -12.53 1.80
CA CYS A 80 16.14 -11.24 2.45
C CYS A 80 15.48 -11.09 3.83
N GLU A 81 15.13 -12.20 4.49
CA GLU A 81 14.47 -12.17 5.79
C GLU A 81 15.29 -11.40 6.84
N GLN A 82 16.62 -11.52 6.80
CA GLN A 82 17.51 -10.85 7.73
C GLN A 82 17.54 -9.33 7.50
N GLU A 83 17.65 -8.89 6.26
CA GLU A 83 17.64 -7.49 5.86
C GLU A 83 16.29 -6.84 6.19
N GLN A 84 15.20 -7.57 5.99
CA GLN A 84 13.85 -7.14 6.35
C GLN A 84 13.72 -6.97 7.87
N GLU A 85 14.20 -7.92 8.67
CA GLU A 85 14.13 -7.84 10.13
C GLU A 85 14.96 -6.67 10.67
N GLN A 86 16.18 -6.47 10.17
CA GLN A 86 17.02 -5.34 10.55
C GLN A 86 16.38 -4.00 10.15
N THR A 87 15.75 -3.95 8.98
CA THR A 87 15.00 -2.77 8.51
C THR A 87 13.81 -2.48 9.42
N ARG A 88 13.06 -3.51 9.84
CA ARG A 88 11.96 -3.41 10.79
C ARG A 88 12.44 -2.86 12.13
N ALA A 89 13.57 -3.35 12.65
CA ALA A 89 14.14 -2.88 13.90
C ALA A 89 14.50 -1.38 13.86
N ILE A 90 15.09 -0.89 12.76
CA ILE A 90 15.37 0.54 12.58
C ILE A 90 14.07 1.36 12.58
N ILE A 91 13.05 0.89 11.85
CA ILE A 91 11.76 1.58 11.78
C ILE A 91 11.14 1.63 13.18
N MET A 92 11.13 0.54 13.94
CA MET A 92 10.55 0.48 15.29
C MET A 92 11.33 1.31 16.32
N ALA A 93 12.62 1.55 16.12
CA ALA A 93 13.42 2.43 16.97
C ALA A 93 13.07 3.92 16.79
N ILE A 94 12.36 4.29 15.72
CA ILE A 94 11.86 5.67 15.52
C ILE A 94 10.72 5.93 16.52
N PRO A 95 10.70 7.10 17.21
CA PRO A 95 9.63 7.45 18.13
C PRO A 95 8.24 7.29 17.49
N GLU A 96 7.29 6.72 18.24
CA GLU A 96 5.96 6.40 17.74
C GLU A 96 5.24 7.59 17.11
N GLU A 97 5.27 8.76 17.74
CA GLU A 97 4.69 9.99 17.19
C GLU A 97 5.30 10.36 15.83
N THR A 98 6.62 10.19 15.70
CA THR A 98 7.32 10.42 14.42
C THR A 98 6.92 9.39 13.38
N ARG A 99 6.81 8.11 13.74
CA ARG A 99 6.30 7.07 12.83
C ARG A 99 4.87 7.39 12.39
N MET A 100 3.99 7.73 13.31
CA MET A 100 2.60 8.10 13.03
C MET A 100 2.52 9.30 12.08
N GLN A 101 3.34 10.33 12.28
CA GLN A 101 3.38 11.50 11.41
C GLN A 101 3.94 11.19 10.01
N LEU A 102 4.99 10.36 9.92
CA LEU A 102 5.60 9.95 8.65
C LEU A 102 4.68 9.07 7.82
N PHE A 103 3.91 8.22 8.48
CA PHE A 103 2.95 7.33 7.85
C PHE A 103 1.52 7.91 7.83
N LYS A 104 1.33 9.17 8.26
CA LYS A 104 0.03 9.85 8.22
C LYS A 104 -0.44 9.97 6.77
N GLY A 105 -1.55 9.30 6.44
CA GLY A 105 -2.07 9.24 5.07
C GLY A 105 -1.28 8.36 4.10
N VAL A 106 -0.32 7.58 4.61
CA VAL A 106 0.29 6.46 3.88
C VAL A 106 -0.64 5.25 3.90
N CYS A 107 -1.35 5.07 5.01
CA CYS A 107 -2.44 4.13 5.14
C CYS A 107 -3.78 4.87 4.96
N GLY A 108 -4.72 4.28 4.23
CA GLY A 108 -6.07 4.81 4.04
C GLY A 108 -6.41 5.24 2.61
N PRO A 109 -7.66 5.67 2.37
CA PRO A 109 -8.09 6.11 1.06
C PRO A 109 -7.35 7.37 0.57
N GLY A 110 -6.72 7.29 -0.61
CA GLY A 110 -5.93 8.40 -1.18
C GLY A 110 -6.72 9.69 -1.45
N PHE A 111 -8.05 9.62 -1.55
CA PHE A 111 -8.90 10.80 -1.77
C PHE A 111 -8.90 11.77 -0.57
N LEU A 112 -8.41 11.34 0.60
CA LEU A 112 -8.39 12.10 1.86
C LEU A 112 -7.09 12.90 2.10
N LYS A 113 -6.21 12.98 1.10
CA LYS A 113 -4.84 13.56 1.26
C LYS A 113 -4.82 14.97 1.88
N ASN A 114 -5.84 15.79 1.62
CA ASN A 114 -5.92 17.18 2.06
C ASN A 114 -7.16 17.46 2.94
N GLU A 115 -7.84 16.42 3.41
CA GLU A 115 -9.00 16.57 4.30
C GLU A 115 -8.57 16.83 5.75
N SER A 116 -9.48 17.38 6.55
CA SER A 116 -9.23 17.57 7.99
C SER A 116 -9.07 16.24 8.71
N ASP A 117 -8.40 16.25 9.86
CA ASP A 117 -8.21 15.05 10.67
C ASP A 117 -9.54 14.42 11.09
N GLU A 118 -10.54 15.23 11.44
CA GLU A 118 -11.89 14.75 11.77
C GLU A 118 -12.55 13.99 10.60
N VAL A 119 -12.49 14.55 9.38
CA VAL A 119 -13.04 13.88 8.20
C VAL A 119 -12.27 12.58 7.95
N ARG A 120 -10.94 12.64 8.00
CA ARG A 120 -10.07 11.48 7.79
C ARG A 120 -10.40 10.36 8.77
N ASP A 121 -10.56 10.66 10.05
CA ASP A 121 -10.83 9.68 11.10
C ASP A 121 -12.16 8.94 10.86
N ARG A 122 -13.20 9.66 10.41
CA ARG A 122 -14.49 9.05 10.05
C ARG A 122 -14.37 8.04 8.93
N PHE A 123 -13.61 8.35 7.88
CA PHE A 123 -13.35 7.41 6.80
C PHE A 123 -12.42 6.28 7.24
N MET A 124 -11.40 6.55 8.06
CA MET A 124 -10.47 5.53 8.53
C MET A 124 -11.15 4.51 9.44
N HIS A 125 -12.16 4.92 10.20
CA HIS A 125 -13.00 4.00 11.00
C HIS A 125 -13.70 2.95 10.12
N VAL A 126 -14.24 3.34 8.97
CA VAL A 126 -14.85 2.40 8.01
C VAL A 126 -13.78 1.57 7.29
N TRP A 127 -12.66 2.21 6.92
CA TRP A 127 -11.56 1.55 6.20
C TRP A 127 -10.96 0.38 6.97
N PHE A 128 -10.70 0.56 8.27
CA PHE A 128 -10.12 -0.46 9.15
C PHE A 128 -11.15 -1.34 9.86
N ASN A 129 -12.44 -1.24 9.51
CA ASN A 129 -13.44 -2.14 10.08
C ASN A 129 -13.36 -3.51 9.40
N ASP A 130 -12.72 -4.49 10.04
CA ASP A 130 -12.51 -5.82 9.48
C ASP A 130 -13.79 -6.70 9.47
N ASP A 131 -14.84 -6.28 10.16
CA ASP A 131 -16.16 -6.95 10.14
C ASP A 131 -16.98 -6.61 8.88
N MET A 132 -16.61 -5.56 8.15
CA MET A 132 -17.32 -5.11 6.96
C MET A 132 -16.75 -5.69 5.67
N THR A 133 -17.63 -6.15 4.78
CA THR A 133 -17.24 -6.49 3.40
C THR A 133 -16.88 -5.23 2.61
N ILE A 134 -16.19 -5.40 1.47
CA ILE A 134 -15.80 -4.28 0.60
C ILE A 134 -17.04 -3.51 0.12
N GLU A 135 -18.15 -4.19 -0.19
CA GLU A 135 -19.40 -3.58 -0.62
C GLU A 135 -20.07 -2.76 0.49
N GLN A 136 -20.01 -3.27 1.72
CA GLN A 136 -20.50 -2.54 2.90
C GLN A 136 -19.64 -1.30 3.14
N LYS A 137 -18.31 -1.42 3.08
CA LYS A 137 -17.37 -0.30 3.20
C LYS A 137 -17.62 0.75 2.12
N GLN A 138 -17.80 0.33 0.86
CA GLN A 138 -18.12 1.23 -0.25
C GLN A 138 -19.41 2.02 0.02
N THR A 139 -20.45 1.34 0.50
CA THR A 139 -21.74 1.97 0.80
C THR A 139 -21.59 3.03 1.88
N GLU A 140 -20.87 2.73 2.96
CA GLU A 140 -20.61 3.70 4.03
C GLU A 140 -19.70 4.85 3.57
N PHE A 141 -18.70 4.59 2.73
CA PHE A 141 -17.89 5.65 2.13
C PHE A 141 -18.71 6.62 1.29
N ARG A 142 -19.67 6.12 0.50
CA ARG A 142 -20.58 6.97 -0.28
C ARG A 142 -21.42 7.88 0.62
N LYS A 143 -21.92 7.34 1.74
CA LYS A 143 -22.68 8.14 2.73
C LYS A 143 -21.79 9.22 3.37
N LEU A 144 -20.61 8.83 3.88
CA LEU A 144 -19.66 9.76 4.48
C LEU A 144 -19.20 10.83 3.48
N ALA A 145 -19.03 10.48 2.20
CA ALA A 145 -18.65 11.43 1.17
C ALA A 145 -19.71 12.52 0.97
N GLN A 146 -20.99 12.16 0.95
CA GLN A 146 -22.09 13.11 0.84
C GLN A 146 -22.20 14.00 2.10
N GLU A 147 -21.98 13.42 3.27
CA GLU A 147 -22.09 14.12 4.56
C GLU A 147 -20.91 15.09 4.78
N LEU A 148 -19.68 14.65 4.53
CA LEU A 148 -18.46 15.30 5.03
C LEU A 148 -17.65 16.02 3.96
N LEU A 149 -17.61 15.53 2.72
CA LEU A 149 -16.80 16.18 1.68
C LEU A 149 -17.53 17.41 1.14
N LYS A 150 -16.89 18.58 1.26
CA LYS A 150 -17.44 19.87 0.81
C LYS A 150 -16.67 20.48 -0.34
N ASN A 151 -15.37 20.18 -0.45
CA ASN A 151 -14.51 20.67 -1.52
C ASN A 151 -14.75 19.87 -2.82
N GLU A 152 -14.94 20.57 -3.94
CA GLU A 152 -15.10 19.99 -5.27
C GLU A 152 -13.93 19.06 -5.65
N GLU A 153 -12.70 19.43 -5.28
CA GLU A 153 -11.51 18.62 -5.57
C GLU A 153 -11.58 17.26 -4.85
N SER A 154 -12.04 17.25 -3.60
CA SER A 154 -12.17 16.02 -2.80
C SER A 154 -13.35 15.18 -3.24
N ILE A 155 -14.45 15.80 -3.64
CA ILE A 155 -15.59 15.12 -4.27
C ILE A 155 -15.15 14.44 -5.57
N ALA A 156 -14.38 15.12 -6.41
CA ALA A 156 -13.84 14.56 -7.65
C ALA A 156 -12.87 13.39 -7.39
N ARG A 157 -11.96 13.53 -6.41
CA ARG A 157 -11.08 12.43 -5.97
C ARG A 157 -11.88 11.23 -5.47
N PHE A 158 -12.91 11.46 -4.67
CA PHE A 158 -13.79 10.41 -4.18
C PHE A 158 -14.54 9.71 -5.32
N ALA A 159 -15.10 10.45 -6.27
CA ALA A 159 -15.79 9.86 -7.42
C ALA A 159 -14.87 8.93 -8.24
N LYS A 160 -13.63 9.35 -8.49
CA LYS A 160 -12.60 8.53 -9.16
C LYS A 160 -12.26 7.26 -8.34
N PHE A 161 -12.12 7.40 -7.03
CA PHE A 161 -11.90 6.28 -6.12
C PHE A 161 -13.08 5.29 -6.16
N ASP A 162 -14.31 5.77 -6.05
CA ASP A 162 -15.52 4.94 -5.97
C ASP A 162 -15.82 4.22 -7.27
N GLN A 163 -15.55 4.86 -8.41
CA GLN A 163 -15.59 4.21 -9.72
C GLN A 163 -14.60 3.05 -9.77
N LYS A 164 -13.33 3.29 -9.45
CA LYS A 164 -12.28 2.26 -9.45
C LYS A 164 -12.62 1.10 -8.50
N LEU A 165 -13.15 1.42 -7.31
CA LEU A 165 -13.60 0.41 -6.36
C LEU A 165 -14.77 -0.43 -6.91
N SER A 166 -15.74 0.20 -7.58
CA SER A 166 -16.86 -0.51 -8.22
C SER A 166 -16.39 -1.45 -9.33
N GLU A 167 -15.43 -1.01 -10.15
CA GLU A 167 -14.82 -1.83 -11.20
C GLU A 167 -14.14 -3.07 -10.58
N GLN A 168 -13.34 -2.89 -9.54
CA GLN A 168 -12.66 -3.98 -8.84
C GLN A 168 -13.62 -4.98 -8.18
N ILE A 169 -14.68 -4.50 -7.53
CA ILE A 169 -15.73 -5.37 -6.95
C ILE A 169 -16.38 -6.22 -8.06
N SER A 170 -16.70 -5.60 -9.20
CA SER A 170 -17.30 -6.30 -10.34
C SER A 170 -16.36 -7.35 -10.94
N GLU A 171 -15.09 -7.01 -11.19
CA GLU A 171 -14.07 -7.93 -11.70
C GLU A 171 -13.84 -9.10 -10.74
N ARG A 172 -13.83 -8.84 -9.43
CA ARG A 172 -13.70 -9.89 -8.42
C ARG A 172 -14.89 -10.83 -8.43
N HIS A 173 -16.12 -10.31 -8.48
CA HIS A 173 -17.32 -11.13 -8.59
C HIS A 173 -17.30 -12.02 -9.84
N GLN A 174 -16.90 -11.49 -10.98
CA GLN A 174 -16.76 -12.27 -12.21
C GLN A 174 -15.70 -13.37 -12.06
N THR A 175 -14.56 -13.06 -11.43
CA THR A 175 -13.51 -14.05 -11.15
C THR A 175 -14.05 -15.20 -10.30
N ILE A 176 -14.77 -14.89 -9.21
CA ILE A 176 -15.35 -15.90 -8.32
C ILE A 176 -16.43 -16.73 -9.03
N GLN A 177 -17.24 -16.12 -9.89
CA GLN A 177 -18.27 -16.83 -10.66
C GLN A 177 -17.67 -17.82 -11.67
N LYS A 178 -16.51 -17.50 -12.25
CA LYS A 178 -15.80 -18.37 -13.19
C LYS A 178 -15.10 -19.56 -12.53
N LEU A 179 -14.99 -19.59 -11.20
CA LEU A 179 -14.42 -20.72 -10.49
C LEU A 179 -15.28 -21.98 -10.66
N SER A 180 -14.64 -23.14 -10.71
CA SER A 180 -15.32 -24.43 -10.59
C SER A 180 -16.03 -24.53 -9.23
N VAL A 181 -17.02 -25.43 -9.11
CA VAL A 181 -17.76 -25.64 -7.85
C VAL A 181 -16.80 -25.94 -6.69
N ASN A 182 -15.86 -26.86 -6.90
CA ASN A 182 -14.88 -27.24 -5.88
C ASN A 182 -13.93 -26.10 -5.53
N ALA A 183 -13.47 -25.31 -6.52
CA ALA A 183 -12.59 -24.18 -6.27
C ALA A 183 -13.30 -23.06 -5.51
N ARG A 184 -14.56 -22.78 -5.84
CA ARG A 184 -15.38 -21.80 -5.10
C ARG A 184 -15.66 -22.25 -3.67
N GLU A 185 -15.92 -23.54 -3.45
CA GLU A 185 -16.08 -24.09 -2.10
C GLU A 185 -14.79 -23.94 -1.28
N ALA A 186 -13.63 -24.27 -1.86
CA ALA A 186 -12.34 -24.08 -1.21
C ALA A 186 -12.05 -22.60 -0.90
N TYR A 187 -12.31 -21.69 -1.85
CA TYR A 187 -12.20 -20.24 -1.66
C TYR A 187 -13.05 -19.76 -0.47
N ASN A 188 -14.32 -20.15 -0.41
CA ASN A 188 -15.21 -19.74 0.68
C ASN A 188 -14.74 -20.28 2.05
N LYS A 189 -14.28 -21.54 2.10
CA LYS A 189 -13.70 -22.11 3.32
C LYS A 189 -12.46 -21.33 3.77
N TRP A 190 -11.57 -20.99 2.83
CA TRP A 190 -10.37 -20.20 3.11
C TRP A 190 -10.72 -18.83 3.69
N VAL A 191 -11.60 -18.07 3.03
CA VAL A 191 -12.04 -16.75 3.51
C VAL A 191 -12.56 -16.85 4.94
N ASN A 192 -13.36 -17.88 5.24
CA ASN A 192 -13.86 -18.11 6.59
C ASN A 192 -12.74 -18.43 7.60
N PHE A 193 -11.77 -19.28 7.26
CA PHE A 193 -10.64 -19.58 8.14
C PHE A 193 -9.81 -18.33 8.46
N ARG A 194 -9.55 -17.49 7.46
CA ARG A 194 -8.78 -16.24 7.65
C ARG A 194 -9.52 -15.25 8.56
N LYS A 195 -10.84 -15.15 8.43
CA LYS A 195 -11.67 -14.38 9.37
C LYS A 195 -11.61 -14.93 10.78
N GLN A 196 -11.72 -16.25 10.95
CA GLN A 196 -11.63 -16.88 12.27
C GLN A 196 -10.27 -16.68 12.91
N GLU A 197 -9.18 -16.86 12.16
CA GLU A 197 -7.81 -16.59 12.60
C GLU A 197 -7.67 -15.13 13.03
N HIS A 198 -8.09 -14.18 12.19
CA HIS A 198 -8.02 -12.77 12.53
C HIS A 198 -8.81 -12.43 13.78
N ASN A 199 -10.07 -12.88 13.89
CA ASN A 199 -10.92 -12.62 15.05
C ASN A 199 -10.31 -13.20 16.33
N PHE A 200 -9.72 -14.39 16.25
CA PHE A 200 -8.99 -14.97 17.37
C PHE A 200 -7.81 -14.08 17.78
N LEU A 201 -6.92 -13.75 16.83
CA LEU A 201 -5.73 -12.93 17.10
C LEU A 201 -6.07 -11.52 17.60
N SER A 202 -7.14 -10.91 17.08
CA SER A 202 -7.59 -9.58 17.50
C SER A 202 -8.23 -9.59 18.90
N SER A 203 -8.86 -10.71 19.29
CA SER A 203 -9.42 -10.91 20.64
C SER A 203 -8.38 -11.18 21.73
N LEU A 204 -7.12 -11.48 21.36
CA LEU A 204 -6.06 -11.74 22.33
C LEU A 204 -5.72 -10.48 23.13
N PRO A 205 -5.46 -10.61 24.45
CA PRO A 205 -4.99 -9.49 25.26
C PRO A 205 -3.70 -8.88 24.71
N PRO A 206 -3.48 -7.55 24.86
CA PRO A 206 -2.29 -6.88 24.35
C PRO A 206 -0.98 -7.50 24.82
N GLU A 207 -0.92 -7.96 26.07
CA GLU A 207 0.26 -8.62 26.64
C GLU A 207 0.59 -9.95 25.94
N ILE A 208 -0.43 -10.73 25.58
CA ILE A 208 -0.26 -11.99 24.83
C ILE A 208 0.15 -11.69 23.39
N ARG A 209 -0.45 -10.67 22.77
CA ARG A 209 -0.05 -10.22 21.44
C ARG A 209 1.40 -9.74 21.40
N ALA A 210 1.85 -9.06 22.45
CA ALA A 210 3.24 -8.63 22.60
C ALA A 210 4.20 -9.82 22.65
N GLU A 211 3.89 -10.80 23.53
CA GLU A 211 4.71 -12.01 23.70
C GLU A 211 4.80 -12.84 22.41
N LEU A 212 3.72 -12.90 21.64
CA LEU A 212 3.65 -13.58 20.35
C LEU A 212 4.22 -12.77 19.17
N GLY A 213 4.67 -11.53 19.40
CA GLY A 213 5.20 -10.67 18.33
C GLY A 213 4.16 -10.17 17.31
N LEU A 214 2.90 -10.02 17.73
CA LEU A 214 1.75 -9.63 16.90
C LEU A 214 1.42 -8.12 16.97
N MET A 215 2.42 -7.28 17.26
CA MET A 215 2.32 -5.82 17.34
C MET A 215 2.69 -5.12 16.04
#